data_AF-A0A128F901-F1
#
_entry.id   AF-A0A128F901-F1
#
_cell.length_a   1.000
_cell.length_b   1.000
_cell.length_c   1.000
_cell.angle_alpha   90.00
_cell.angle_beta   90.00
_cell.angle_gamma   90.00
#
_symmetry.space_group_name_H-M   'P 1'
#
loop_
_entity.id
_entity.type
_entity.pdbx_description
1 polymer ?
#
loop_
_entity_poly.entity_id
_entity_poly.type
_entity_poly.pdbx_seq_one_letter_code
_entity_poly.pdbx_strand_id
1 'polypeptide(L)'
;MHRLSKLILLFIVFMSFNAQAALITVNTANGGSGGSQCSLADAIVAANTGSTSAGCAAGTNGGDEIIFTSNLYNSTIALSADLPLITDDLTITGPTGGNTLTISGGDAYSIFVVDGVRLNLSNLELVQGYGTTSSIFGASGGAIAALSGAIVTATDSKLLNNVAQGSGGAVHAESSSTVHLSNCLISNNSANYGGAIYAHQGAQIEIADCTFTGNSASTVSTAFGGAIAAFGWSSPTGINIRNSHFSNNSTVGYGGAFFAGPGVEANVIDSVFEGNVAHTGGAIRIQAGSSQFTSLNVARSEFSNNHAWVYAAAVYTEGNVAFDAINSTFSNNHAGVEGGAFFFYSGTVNLNSIMASGNHSSSGGVMSARGSSVFPSIIKLTRSFFSENSANIGGAVVAKYNAHIIVSESTLSANSASIHGGAIKSDMSIVELTNSTLSGNHSGIGGGAFYANNSSAVKIDNSTFAENDGGSLFSFNSTGSVLRNTVLAGGHCDLDASSNVTLNGGVHIDDGTCNATLVGPSQLAPLNYNGSGPIPTHMPIPGSPLVDLGVGGAASNPITDQRGHPRIVGIEVDIGAVELPDPADIFN
;
A
#
# COMPACT_ATOMS: atom_id res chain seq x y z
N MET A 1 -47.69 51.77 -62.64
CA MET A 1 -47.58 50.30 -62.67
C MET A 1 -46.16 49.91 -62.30
N HIS A 2 -46.03 49.08 -61.25
CA HIS A 2 -44.86 48.27 -60.83
C HIS A 2 -43.53 48.97 -60.51
N ARG A 3 -42.78 48.60 -59.48
CA ARG A 3 -42.96 47.95 -58.17
C ARG A 3 -41.55 48.06 -57.54
N LEU A 4 -41.46 48.53 -56.30
CA LEU A 4 -40.26 48.39 -55.46
C LEU A 4 -39.92 46.90 -55.31
N SER A 5 -38.65 46.50 -55.50
CA SER A 5 -38.10 45.25 -54.96
C SER A 5 -36.92 45.56 -54.06
N LYS A 6 -37.18 45.61 -52.75
CA LYS A 6 -36.19 45.56 -51.69
C LYS A 6 -35.54 44.17 -51.68
N LEU A 7 -34.22 44.14 -51.75
CA LEU A 7 -33.39 42.98 -51.43
C LEU A 7 -33.46 42.78 -49.90
N ILE A 8 -34.14 41.73 -49.44
CA ILE A 8 -34.13 41.31 -48.03
C ILE A 8 -33.25 40.06 -47.93
N LEU A 9 -32.18 40.22 -47.15
CA LEU A 9 -31.25 39.22 -46.67
C LEU A 9 -32.00 38.19 -45.81
N LEU A 10 -31.90 36.89 -46.13
CA LEU A 10 -32.32 35.82 -45.21
C LEU A 10 -31.06 35.06 -44.77
N PHE A 11 -30.49 35.50 -43.65
CA PHE A 11 -29.51 34.76 -42.86
C PHE A 11 -30.29 33.65 -42.12
N ILE A 12 -30.20 32.41 -42.60
CA ILE A 12 -30.66 31.25 -41.82
C ILE A 12 -29.57 30.97 -40.79
N VAL A 13 -29.80 31.43 -39.56
CA VAL A 13 -29.06 30.97 -38.39
C VAL A 13 -29.48 29.53 -38.13
N PHE A 14 -28.62 28.56 -38.46
CA PHE A 14 -28.72 27.23 -37.86
C PHE A 14 -28.43 27.38 -36.37
N MET A 15 -29.47 27.53 -35.56
CA MET A 15 -29.37 27.21 -34.15
C MET A 15 -29.21 25.69 -34.07
N SER A 16 -27.99 25.22 -33.84
CA SER A 16 -27.76 23.88 -33.31
C SER A 16 -28.42 23.85 -31.93
N PHE A 17 -29.62 23.29 -31.85
CA PHE A 17 -30.15 22.84 -30.57
C PHE A 17 -29.16 21.79 -30.06
N ASN A 18 -28.44 22.09 -28.99
CA ASN A 18 -27.90 21.01 -28.17
C ASN A 18 -29.11 20.22 -27.71
N ALA A 19 -29.26 18.99 -28.22
CA ALA A 19 -30.28 18.09 -27.72
C ALA A 19 -30.02 17.92 -26.21
N GLN A 20 -31.03 18.26 -25.41
CA GLN A 20 -30.99 17.96 -23.98
C GLN A 20 -31.12 16.44 -23.84
N ALA A 21 -30.28 15.83 -22.99
CA ALA A 21 -30.34 14.41 -22.64
C ALA A 21 -31.78 13.94 -22.40
N ALA A 22 -32.16 12.81 -22.99
CA ALA A 22 -33.48 12.23 -22.78
C ALA A 22 -33.57 11.59 -21.39
N LEU A 23 -34.75 11.68 -20.77
CA LEU A 23 -35.07 10.96 -19.56
C LEU A 23 -35.91 9.74 -19.91
N ILE A 24 -35.36 8.55 -19.70
CA ILE A 24 -36.00 7.26 -19.96
C ILE A 24 -36.41 6.63 -18.62
N THR A 25 -37.69 6.32 -18.45
CA THR A 25 -38.22 5.80 -17.19
C THR A 25 -38.54 4.31 -17.28
N VAL A 26 -37.74 3.48 -16.62
CA VAL A 26 -37.97 2.04 -16.47
C VAL A 26 -39.10 1.81 -15.47
N ASN A 27 -40.07 0.97 -15.84
CA ASN A 27 -41.29 0.76 -15.07
C ASN A 27 -41.68 -0.69 -14.84
N THR A 28 -40.78 -1.63 -15.15
CA THR A 28 -40.94 -3.06 -14.89
C THR A 28 -39.68 -3.67 -14.30
N ALA A 29 -39.86 -4.72 -13.50
CA ALA A 29 -38.77 -5.50 -12.92
C ALA A 29 -38.21 -6.57 -13.88
N ASN A 30 -38.78 -6.68 -15.09
CA ASN A 30 -38.24 -7.53 -16.14
C ASN A 30 -36.91 -6.94 -16.65
N GLY A 31 -35.81 -7.69 -16.54
CA GLY A 31 -34.51 -7.28 -17.07
C GLY A 31 -34.30 -7.55 -18.57
N GLY A 32 -35.22 -8.27 -19.24
CA GLY A 32 -35.13 -8.60 -20.67
C GLY A 32 -35.82 -7.59 -21.60
N SER A 33 -35.75 -7.80 -22.91
CA SER A 33 -36.30 -6.92 -23.95
C SER A 33 -37.65 -7.38 -24.52
N GLY A 34 -38.36 -6.47 -25.21
CA GLY A 34 -39.50 -6.79 -26.08
C GLY A 34 -40.88 -6.82 -25.41
N GLY A 35 -41.02 -6.26 -24.21
CA GLY A 35 -42.29 -6.16 -23.47
C GLY A 35 -43.12 -4.93 -23.83
N SER A 36 -44.35 -4.83 -23.30
CA SER A 36 -45.18 -3.61 -23.41
C SER A 36 -44.80 -2.52 -22.39
N GLN A 37 -44.03 -2.89 -21.36
CA GLN A 37 -43.47 -2.01 -20.35
C GLN A 37 -42.03 -1.64 -20.70
N CYS A 38 -41.53 -0.52 -20.19
CA CYS A 38 -40.14 -0.12 -20.39
C CYS A 38 -39.23 -0.88 -19.43
N SER A 39 -38.51 -1.88 -19.93
CA SER A 39 -37.47 -2.61 -19.18
C SER A 39 -36.13 -1.89 -19.21
N LEU A 40 -35.19 -2.33 -18.36
CA LEU A 40 -33.83 -1.80 -18.39
C LEU A 40 -33.12 -2.09 -19.71
N ALA A 41 -33.25 -3.30 -20.26
CA ALA A 41 -32.67 -3.65 -21.56
C ALA A 41 -33.23 -2.76 -22.68
N ASP A 42 -34.55 -2.57 -22.73
CA ASP A 42 -35.18 -1.73 -23.75
C ASP A 42 -34.79 -0.25 -23.57
N ALA A 43 -34.62 0.23 -22.34
CA ALA A 43 -34.15 1.59 -22.06
C ALA A 43 -32.73 1.83 -22.57
N ILE A 44 -31.83 0.85 -22.40
CA ILE A 44 -30.45 0.93 -22.94
C ILE A 44 -30.47 0.93 -24.47
N VAL A 45 -31.30 0.10 -25.12
CA VAL A 45 -31.44 0.14 -26.59
C VAL A 45 -31.96 1.50 -27.04
N ALA A 46 -32.95 2.06 -26.33
CA ALA A 46 -33.51 3.36 -26.68
C ALA A 46 -32.47 4.48 -26.56
N ALA A 47 -31.63 4.43 -25.53
CA ALA A 47 -30.51 5.36 -25.35
C ALA A 47 -29.48 5.23 -26.49
N ASN A 48 -28.96 4.01 -26.70
CA ASN A 48 -27.95 3.75 -27.73
C ASN A 48 -28.38 4.16 -29.16
N THR A 49 -29.68 4.09 -29.46
CA THR A 49 -30.20 4.28 -30.83
C THR A 49 -30.87 5.63 -31.06
N GLY A 50 -31.06 6.44 -30.01
CA GLY A 50 -31.85 7.67 -30.07
C GLY A 50 -33.29 7.45 -30.55
N SER A 51 -33.83 6.23 -30.39
CA SER A 51 -35.11 5.79 -30.96
C SER A 51 -35.93 5.05 -29.91
N THR A 52 -37.26 4.98 -30.06
CA THR A 52 -38.10 4.21 -29.14
C THR A 52 -37.74 2.72 -29.21
N SER A 53 -37.64 2.07 -28.06
CA SER A 53 -37.52 0.61 -27.96
C SER A 53 -38.62 0.07 -27.06
N ALA A 54 -39.46 -0.82 -27.59
CA ALA A 54 -40.56 -1.45 -26.87
C ALA A 54 -41.43 -0.42 -26.10
N GLY A 55 -41.61 -0.59 -24.79
CA GLY A 55 -42.36 0.34 -23.94
C GLY A 55 -41.61 1.62 -23.54
N CYS A 56 -40.36 1.82 -23.98
CA CYS A 56 -39.52 2.96 -23.62
C CYS A 56 -39.64 4.13 -24.60
N ALA A 57 -39.56 5.35 -24.05
CA ALA A 57 -39.40 6.57 -24.85
C ALA A 57 -38.08 6.55 -25.64
N ALA A 58 -38.03 7.31 -26.73
CA ALA A 58 -36.79 7.46 -27.50
C ALA A 58 -35.71 8.18 -26.68
N GLY A 59 -34.47 7.70 -26.80
CA GLY A 59 -33.30 8.41 -26.31
C GLY A 59 -32.89 9.60 -27.18
N THR A 60 -31.75 10.18 -26.85
CA THR A 60 -31.02 11.17 -27.64
C THR A 60 -29.55 10.80 -27.73
N ASN A 61 -28.85 11.27 -28.76
CA ASN A 61 -27.42 11.05 -28.85
C ASN A 61 -26.68 11.86 -27.78
N GLY A 62 -25.86 11.20 -26.96
CA GLY A 62 -24.78 11.81 -26.18
C GLY A 62 -25.10 12.22 -24.75
N GLY A 63 -25.86 11.43 -23.98
CA GLY A 63 -25.93 11.62 -22.52
C GLY A 63 -27.25 11.32 -21.82
N ASP A 64 -28.05 10.37 -22.30
CA ASP A 64 -29.36 10.06 -21.73
C ASP A 64 -29.31 9.65 -20.24
N GLU A 65 -30.43 9.83 -19.54
CA GLU A 65 -30.60 9.38 -18.15
C GLU A 65 -31.72 8.34 -18.03
N ILE A 66 -31.39 7.21 -17.42
CA ILE A 66 -32.34 6.17 -17.03
C ILE A 66 -32.67 6.33 -15.54
N ILE A 67 -33.97 6.43 -15.25
CA ILE A 67 -34.53 6.44 -13.89
C ILE A 67 -35.59 5.35 -13.74
N PHE A 68 -36.01 5.10 -12.50
CA PHE A 68 -36.94 4.02 -12.16
C PHE A 68 -38.20 4.57 -11.49
N THR A 69 -39.35 4.02 -11.86
CA THR A 69 -40.61 4.32 -11.18
C THR A 69 -40.62 3.81 -9.74
N SER A 70 -41.39 4.47 -8.87
CA SER A 70 -41.42 4.15 -7.44
C SER A 70 -41.92 2.74 -7.10
N ASN A 71 -42.65 2.07 -8.01
CA ASN A 71 -43.02 0.67 -7.82
C ASN A 71 -41.84 -0.31 -7.94
N LEU A 72 -40.68 0.14 -8.40
CA LEU A 72 -39.45 -0.64 -8.44
C LEU A 72 -38.54 -0.37 -7.23
N TYR A 73 -38.88 0.57 -6.36
CA TYR A 73 -38.07 0.86 -5.18
C TYR A 73 -38.16 -0.33 -4.21
N ASN A 74 -37.02 -0.71 -3.65
CA ASN A 74 -36.84 -1.90 -2.82
C ASN A 74 -37.20 -3.20 -3.55
N SER A 75 -36.96 -3.24 -4.86
CA SER A 75 -37.18 -4.43 -5.70
C SER A 75 -35.91 -4.82 -6.46
N THR A 76 -35.96 -6.01 -7.07
CA THR A 76 -34.89 -6.55 -7.91
C THR A 76 -35.33 -6.60 -9.37
N ILE A 77 -34.54 -6.00 -10.25
CA ILE A 77 -34.57 -6.24 -11.69
C ILE A 77 -33.70 -7.47 -11.95
N ALA A 78 -34.33 -8.60 -12.26
CA ALA A 78 -33.62 -9.84 -12.57
C ALA A 78 -33.35 -9.94 -14.08
N LEU A 79 -32.09 -10.10 -14.45
CA LEU A 79 -31.69 -10.30 -15.85
C LEU A 79 -32.12 -11.69 -16.32
N SER A 80 -32.69 -11.75 -17.52
CA SER A 80 -33.04 -12.99 -18.23
C SER A 80 -32.21 -13.23 -19.49
N ALA A 81 -31.30 -12.29 -19.78
CA ALA A 81 -30.35 -12.26 -20.88
C ALA A 81 -29.30 -11.18 -20.56
N ASP A 82 -28.18 -11.19 -21.27
CA ASP A 82 -27.21 -10.09 -21.21
C ASP A 82 -27.88 -8.76 -21.58
N LEU A 83 -27.55 -7.69 -20.87
CA LEU A 83 -27.99 -6.35 -21.26
C LEU A 83 -27.29 -5.93 -22.56
N PRO A 84 -27.91 -5.05 -23.37
CA PRO A 84 -27.27 -4.51 -24.56
C PRO A 84 -25.95 -3.81 -24.21
N LEU A 85 -24.96 -3.92 -25.10
CA LEU A 85 -23.71 -3.16 -25.01
C LEU A 85 -24.01 -1.66 -24.97
N ILE A 86 -23.43 -0.93 -24.02
CA ILE A 86 -23.59 0.51 -23.91
C ILE A 86 -22.60 1.19 -24.86
N THR A 87 -23.14 1.88 -25.87
CA THR A 87 -22.39 2.51 -26.98
C THR A 87 -22.69 4.00 -27.13
N ASP A 88 -23.46 4.57 -26.22
CA ASP A 88 -23.67 6.01 -26.09
C ASP A 88 -23.50 6.43 -24.63
N ASP A 89 -23.17 7.70 -24.40
CA ASP A 89 -23.00 8.24 -23.05
C ASP A 89 -24.32 8.10 -22.26
N LEU A 90 -24.26 7.47 -21.09
CA LEU A 90 -25.43 7.06 -20.32
C LEU A 90 -25.27 7.32 -18.83
N THR A 91 -26.34 7.82 -18.20
CA THR A 91 -26.49 7.90 -16.75
C THR A 91 -27.61 6.98 -16.29
N ILE A 92 -27.40 6.21 -15.22
CA ILE A 92 -28.42 5.37 -14.60
C ILE A 92 -28.49 5.70 -13.12
N THR A 93 -29.63 6.24 -12.70
CA THR A 93 -29.84 6.78 -11.35
C THR A 93 -30.87 5.94 -10.60
N GLY A 94 -30.40 5.25 -9.57
CA GLY A 94 -31.25 4.53 -8.61
C GLY A 94 -31.98 5.49 -7.65
N PRO A 95 -32.90 4.95 -6.83
CA PRO A 95 -33.69 5.77 -5.92
C PRO A 95 -32.88 6.30 -4.74
N THR A 96 -33.30 7.45 -4.20
CA THR A 96 -32.73 8.06 -2.99
C THR A 96 -33.68 7.93 -1.79
N GLY A 97 -33.28 8.45 -0.63
CA GLY A 97 -34.14 8.50 0.56
C GLY A 97 -34.26 7.17 1.32
N GLY A 98 -33.21 6.34 1.27
CA GLY A 98 -33.16 5.04 1.97
C GLY A 98 -33.79 3.88 1.21
N ASN A 99 -34.34 4.12 0.02
CA ASN A 99 -34.78 3.07 -0.89
C ASN A 99 -33.58 2.43 -1.59
N THR A 100 -33.70 1.16 -1.96
CA THR A 100 -32.71 0.47 -2.79
C THR A 100 -33.29 0.13 -4.16
N LEU A 101 -32.41 -0.11 -5.13
CA LEU A 101 -32.77 -0.79 -6.37
C LEU A 101 -31.67 -1.76 -6.73
N THR A 102 -32.05 -3.04 -6.83
CA THR A 102 -31.11 -4.11 -7.12
C THR A 102 -31.22 -4.51 -8.59
N ILE A 103 -30.10 -4.61 -9.28
CA ILE A 103 -29.98 -5.20 -10.61
C ILE A 103 -29.18 -6.49 -10.44
N SER A 104 -29.80 -7.63 -10.75
CA SER A 104 -29.22 -8.94 -10.51
C SER A 104 -28.92 -9.68 -11.81
N GLY A 105 -27.67 -10.10 -11.99
CA GLY A 105 -27.25 -10.98 -13.10
C GLY A 105 -27.66 -12.44 -12.93
N GLY A 106 -28.23 -12.81 -11.78
CA GLY A 106 -28.74 -14.17 -11.50
C GLY A 106 -27.70 -15.29 -11.62
N ASP A 107 -26.42 -14.98 -11.35
CA ASP A 107 -25.26 -15.88 -11.52
C ASP A 107 -25.10 -16.39 -12.96
N ALA A 108 -25.68 -15.70 -13.95
CA ALA A 108 -25.69 -16.13 -15.35
C ALA A 108 -25.25 -15.06 -16.34
N TYR A 109 -25.43 -13.77 -16.01
CA TYR A 109 -25.22 -12.66 -16.94
C TYR A 109 -24.29 -11.61 -16.37
N SER A 110 -23.43 -11.05 -17.22
CA SER A 110 -22.72 -9.82 -16.89
C SER A 110 -23.72 -8.66 -16.90
N ILE A 111 -23.65 -7.75 -15.92
CA ILE A 111 -24.68 -6.72 -15.79
C ILE A 111 -24.47 -5.62 -16.83
N PHE A 112 -23.34 -4.92 -16.81
CA PHE A 112 -23.05 -3.84 -17.76
C PHE A 112 -21.76 -4.07 -18.53
N VAL A 113 -21.83 -3.92 -19.85
CA VAL A 113 -20.66 -3.86 -20.73
C VAL A 113 -20.66 -2.50 -21.42
N VAL A 114 -19.54 -1.79 -21.34
CA VAL A 114 -19.39 -0.40 -21.82
C VAL A 114 -18.20 -0.32 -22.77
N ASP A 115 -18.38 0.27 -23.94
CA ASP A 115 -17.37 0.32 -24.99
C ASP A 115 -17.15 1.75 -25.50
N GLY A 116 -16.00 2.35 -25.17
CA GLY A 116 -15.58 3.66 -25.69
C GLY A 116 -16.41 4.88 -25.29
N VAL A 117 -17.37 4.72 -24.37
CA VAL A 117 -18.30 5.78 -23.93
C VAL A 117 -18.33 5.93 -22.42
N ARG A 118 -19.10 6.90 -21.92
CA ARG A 118 -19.28 7.16 -20.48
C ARG A 118 -20.50 6.44 -19.92
N LEU A 119 -20.32 5.80 -18.77
CA LEU A 119 -21.42 5.27 -17.96
C LEU A 119 -21.32 5.84 -16.54
N ASN A 120 -22.35 6.56 -16.11
CA ASN A 120 -22.49 7.04 -14.73
C ASN A 120 -23.57 6.24 -14.01
N LEU A 121 -23.23 5.63 -12.89
CA LEU A 121 -24.10 4.84 -12.03
C LEU A 121 -24.20 5.48 -10.66
N SER A 122 -25.41 5.65 -10.14
CA SER A 122 -25.59 6.14 -8.76
C SER A 122 -26.72 5.44 -8.02
N ASN A 123 -26.54 5.18 -6.73
CA ASN A 123 -27.56 4.61 -5.83
C ASN A 123 -28.11 3.24 -6.29
N LEU A 124 -27.25 2.37 -6.83
CA LEU A 124 -27.62 1.05 -7.34
C LEU A 124 -26.95 -0.09 -6.55
N GLU A 125 -27.62 -1.24 -6.49
CA GLU A 125 -27.02 -2.50 -6.04
C GLU A 125 -26.86 -3.45 -7.23
N LEU A 126 -25.62 -3.70 -7.65
CA LEU A 126 -25.26 -4.63 -8.71
C LEU A 126 -24.82 -5.95 -8.10
N VAL A 127 -25.64 -6.99 -8.27
CA VAL A 127 -25.47 -8.24 -7.51
C VAL A 127 -25.50 -9.47 -8.40
N GLN A 128 -24.77 -10.52 -8.01
CA GLN A 128 -24.79 -11.82 -8.70
C GLN A 128 -24.56 -11.70 -10.21
N GLY A 129 -23.77 -10.73 -10.63
CA GLY A 129 -23.28 -10.63 -11.99
C GLY A 129 -22.28 -11.74 -12.27
N TYR A 130 -22.35 -12.33 -13.47
CA TYR A 130 -21.52 -13.47 -13.85
C TYR A 130 -20.79 -13.23 -15.18
N GLY A 131 -19.48 -12.99 -15.10
CA GLY A 131 -18.65 -12.78 -16.27
C GLY A 131 -17.99 -14.07 -16.75
N THR A 132 -18.09 -14.35 -18.05
CA THR A 132 -17.51 -15.55 -18.67
C THR A 132 -16.32 -15.20 -19.55
N THR A 133 -15.36 -16.12 -19.69
CA THR A 133 -14.24 -15.99 -20.65
C THR A 133 -14.64 -16.26 -22.09
N SER A 134 -15.88 -16.75 -22.29
CA SER A 134 -16.51 -16.98 -23.60
C SER A 134 -17.48 -15.85 -23.97
N SER A 135 -17.45 -14.73 -23.26
CA SER A 135 -18.26 -13.57 -23.62
C SER A 135 -17.86 -13.10 -25.01
N ILE A 136 -18.85 -12.62 -25.79
CA ILE A 136 -18.63 -12.12 -27.16
C ILE A 136 -17.62 -10.95 -27.23
N PHE A 137 -17.24 -10.38 -26.09
CA PHE A 137 -16.31 -9.25 -25.95
C PHE A 137 -14.98 -9.62 -25.27
N GLY A 138 -14.76 -10.87 -24.85
CA GLY A 138 -13.50 -11.31 -24.20
C GLY A 138 -13.26 -10.78 -22.78
N ALA A 139 -14.18 -9.98 -22.24
CA ALA A 139 -14.12 -9.42 -20.89
C ALA A 139 -14.94 -10.24 -19.89
N SER A 140 -14.41 -10.39 -18.66
CA SER A 140 -15.01 -11.25 -17.63
C SER A 140 -15.60 -10.48 -16.44
N GLY A 141 -15.83 -9.16 -16.55
CA GLY A 141 -16.42 -8.38 -15.46
C GLY A 141 -17.81 -8.91 -15.07
N GLY A 142 -18.00 -9.34 -13.82
CA GLY A 142 -19.30 -9.86 -13.37
C GLY A 142 -20.38 -8.77 -13.33
N ALA A 143 -20.08 -7.63 -12.70
CA ALA A 143 -20.99 -6.48 -12.70
C ALA A 143 -20.71 -5.53 -13.87
N ILE A 144 -19.45 -5.18 -14.11
CA ILE A 144 -19.07 -4.13 -15.06
C ILE A 144 -17.86 -4.57 -15.88
N ALA A 145 -17.95 -4.46 -17.20
CA ALA A 145 -16.82 -4.55 -18.11
C ALA A 145 -16.63 -3.20 -18.84
N ALA A 146 -15.48 -2.54 -18.62
CA ALA A 146 -15.12 -1.25 -19.19
C ALA A 146 -14.04 -1.39 -20.26
N LEU A 147 -14.42 -1.21 -21.53
CA LEU A 147 -13.64 -1.56 -22.72
C LEU A 147 -13.31 -0.33 -23.58
N SER A 148 -12.26 -0.45 -24.39
CA SER A 148 -11.88 0.52 -25.44
C SER A 148 -11.89 2.00 -25.02
N GLY A 149 -11.34 2.31 -23.85
CA GLY A 149 -11.30 3.69 -23.35
C GLY A 149 -12.60 4.18 -22.71
N ALA A 150 -13.55 3.28 -22.40
CA ALA A 150 -14.75 3.61 -21.64
C ALA A 150 -14.42 4.31 -20.31
N ILE A 151 -15.31 5.21 -19.88
CA ILE A 151 -15.20 5.89 -18.59
C ILE A 151 -16.41 5.48 -17.76
N VAL A 152 -16.19 4.70 -16.70
CA VAL A 152 -17.27 4.25 -15.81
C VAL A 152 -17.14 4.93 -14.46
N THR A 153 -18.19 5.63 -14.03
CA THR A 153 -18.30 6.20 -12.70
C THR A 153 -19.38 5.47 -11.93
N ALA A 154 -19.07 4.95 -10.74
CA ALA A 154 -20.07 4.45 -9.80
C ALA A 154 -19.97 5.22 -8.48
N THR A 155 -21.10 5.78 -8.03
CA THR A 155 -21.19 6.56 -6.80
C THR A 155 -22.32 6.04 -5.92
N ASP A 156 -22.12 6.02 -4.59
CA ASP A 156 -23.14 5.61 -3.62
C ASP A 156 -23.75 4.22 -3.94
N SER A 157 -22.95 3.31 -4.49
CA SER A 157 -23.42 2.07 -5.10
C SER A 157 -22.78 0.83 -4.45
N LYS A 158 -23.43 -0.32 -4.62
CA LYS A 158 -22.95 -1.59 -4.07
C LYS A 158 -22.70 -2.60 -5.19
N LEU A 159 -21.52 -3.22 -5.19
CA LEU A 159 -21.16 -4.30 -6.10
C LEU A 159 -20.93 -5.55 -5.26
N LEU A 160 -21.93 -6.43 -5.20
CA LEU A 160 -22.01 -7.52 -4.21
C LEU A 160 -22.11 -8.90 -4.86
N ASN A 161 -21.31 -9.85 -4.39
CA ASN A 161 -21.39 -11.26 -4.80
C ASN A 161 -21.30 -11.46 -6.32
N ASN A 162 -20.52 -10.64 -7.02
CA ASN A 162 -20.31 -10.80 -8.45
C ASN A 162 -19.13 -11.75 -8.69
N VAL A 163 -19.26 -12.57 -9.73
CA VAL A 163 -18.32 -13.65 -10.02
C VAL A 163 -17.83 -13.53 -11.46
N ALA A 164 -16.54 -13.75 -11.66
CA ALA A 164 -15.91 -13.87 -12.97
C ALA A 164 -15.17 -15.19 -13.07
N GLN A 165 -15.34 -15.92 -14.18
CA GLN A 165 -14.51 -17.11 -14.43
C GLN A 165 -13.04 -16.78 -14.73
N GLY A 166 -12.75 -15.55 -15.15
CA GLY A 166 -11.42 -15.08 -15.48
C GLY A 166 -10.96 -13.97 -14.54
N SER A 167 -11.35 -12.74 -14.85
CA SER A 167 -10.78 -11.54 -14.27
C SER A 167 -11.85 -10.56 -13.83
N GLY A 168 -11.68 -9.95 -12.64
CA GLY A 168 -12.51 -8.85 -12.17
C GLY A 168 -13.92 -9.29 -11.79
N GLY A 169 -14.08 -9.92 -10.62
CA GLY A 169 -15.38 -10.47 -10.20
C GLY A 169 -16.49 -9.42 -10.22
N ALA A 170 -16.19 -8.20 -9.81
CA ALA A 170 -17.06 -7.04 -9.97
C ALA A 170 -16.76 -6.26 -11.26
N VAL A 171 -15.51 -5.80 -11.42
CA VAL A 171 -15.12 -4.86 -12.49
C VAL A 171 -13.93 -5.39 -13.27
N HIS A 172 -14.06 -5.43 -14.59
CA HIS A 172 -12.95 -5.63 -15.52
C HIS A 172 -12.70 -4.35 -16.32
N ALA A 173 -11.46 -3.84 -16.28
CA ALA A 173 -11.05 -2.62 -16.97
C ALA A 173 -9.84 -2.86 -17.86
N GLU A 174 -9.94 -2.43 -19.12
CA GLU A 174 -8.89 -2.60 -20.12
C GLU A 174 -8.79 -1.49 -21.16
N SER A 175 -7.73 -1.56 -21.97
CA SER A 175 -7.56 -0.74 -23.17
C SER A 175 -7.73 0.76 -22.90
N SER A 176 -6.98 1.27 -21.91
CA SER A 176 -7.02 2.66 -21.46
C SER A 176 -8.38 3.14 -20.93
N SER A 177 -9.27 2.23 -20.51
CA SER A 177 -10.50 2.62 -19.81
C SER A 177 -10.21 3.23 -18.44
N THR A 178 -11.14 4.04 -17.96
CA THR A 178 -11.07 4.69 -16.64
C THR A 178 -12.27 4.27 -15.80
N VAL A 179 -12.03 3.89 -14.55
CA VAL A 179 -13.09 3.55 -13.59
C VAL A 179 -12.95 4.40 -12.35
N HIS A 180 -13.99 5.16 -12.01
CA HIS A 180 -14.10 5.95 -10.79
C HIS A 180 -15.12 5.29 -9.85
N LEU A 181 -14.68 4.91 -8.66
CA LEU A 181 -15.54 4.37 -7.60
C LEU A 181 -15.52 5.32 -6.40
N SER A 182 -16.68 5.84 -6.02
CA SER A 182 -16.81 6.76 -4.88
C SER A 182 -17.94 6.36 -3.94
N ASN A 183 -17.65 6.26 -2.64
CA ASN A 183 -18.62 5.88 -1.62
C ASN A 183 -19.34 4.55 -1.95
N CYS A 184 -18.57 3.57 -2.42
CA CYS A 184 -19.08 2.28 -2.84
C CYS A 184 -18.75 1.16 -1.84
N LEU A 185 -19.65 0.19 -1.74
CA LEU A 185 -19.38 -1.10 -1.07
C LEU A 185 -19.13 -2.18 -2.12
N ILE A 186 -17.92 -2.74 -2.13
CA ILE A 186 -17.50 -3.80 -3.04
C ILE A 186 -17.22 -5.05 -2.20
N SER A 187 -18.16 -6.00 -2.20
CA SER A 187 -18.09 -7.12 -1.24
C SER A 187 -18.38 -8.49 -1.84
N ASN A 188 -17.64 -9.48 -1.35
CA ASN A 188 -17.80 -10.91 -1.67
C ASN A 188 -17.72 -11.20 -3.17
N ASN A 189 -16.98 -10.39 -3.92
CA ASN A 189 -16.76 -10.64 -5.33
C ASN A 189 -15.63 -11.67 -5.50
N SER A 190 -15.71 -12.49 -6.55
CA SER A 190 -14.71 -13.54 -6.79
C SER A 190 -14.31 -13.67 -8.26
N ALA A 191 -13.02 -13.94 -8.49
CA ALA A 191 -12.45 -14.20 -9.81
C ALA A 191 -11.16 -15.05 -9.70
N ASN A 192 -10.52 -15.41 -10.82
CA ASN A 192 -9.17 -15.99 -10.78
C ASN A 192 -8.11 -14.89 -10.55
N TYR A 193 -8.36 -13.69 -11.08
CA TYR A 193 -7.51 -12.51 -10.95
C TYR A 193 -8.33 -11.29 -10.58
N GLY A 194 -7.97 -10.63 -9.47
CA GLY A 194 -8.71 -9.47 -8.99
C GLY A 194 -10.11 -9.87 -8.57
N GLY A 195 -10.26 -10.43 -7.36
CA GLY A 195 -11.54 -10.95 -6.89
C GLY A 195 -12.67 -9.93 -7.03
N ALA A 196 -12.39 -8.64 -6.87
CA ALA A 196 -13.28 -7.55 -7.25
C ALA A 196 -12.89 -6.90 -8.59
N ILE A 197 -11.67 -6.37 -8.70
CA ILE A 197 -11.27 -5.52 -9.83
C ILE A 197 -10.05 -6.12 -10.53
N TYR A 198 -10.15 -6.23 -11.84
CA TYR A 198 -8.99 -6.47 -12.70
C TYR A 198 -8.76 -5.28 -13.63
N ALA A 199 -7.53 -4.77 -13.65
CA ALA A 199 -7.14 -3.62 -14.46
C ALA A 199 -5.89 -3.93 -15.30
N HIS A 200 -5.93 -3.65 -16.59
CA HIS A 200 -4.74 -3.83 -17.43
C HIS A 200 -4.74 -2.97 -18.70
N GLN A 201 -3.64 -3.04 -19.47
CA GLN A 201 -3.50 -2.37 -20.77
C GLN A 201 -3.80 -0.85 -20.71
N GLY A 202 -3.19 -0.14 -19.75
CA GLY A 202 -3.35 1.31 -19.64
C GLY A 202 -4.55 1.75 -18.81
N ALA A 203 -5.35 0.82 -18.27
CA ALA A 203 -6.51 1.16 -17.46
C ALA A 203 -6.15 2.02 -16.25
N GLN A 204 -7.03 2.95 -15.89
CA GLN A 204 -6.88 3.85 -14.75
C GLN A 204 -8.04 3.62 -13.76
N ILE A 205 -7.71 3.25 -12.53
CA ILE A 205 -8.71 3.02 -11.48
C ILE A 205 -8.54 4.03 -10.37
N GLU A 206 -9.61 4.76 -10.07
CA GLU A 206 -9.70 5.72 -8.98
C GLU A 206 -10.72 5.26 -7.95
N ILE A 207 -10.26 5.07 -6.72
CA ILE A 207 -11.03 4.53 -5.61
C ILE A 207 -11.02 5.55 -4.48
N ALA A 208 -12.21 5.94 -4.06
CA ALA A 208 -12.42 7.00 -3.09
C ALA A 208 -13.52 6.64 -2.10
N ASP A 209 -13.23 6.72 -0.80
CA ASP A 209 -14.29 6.59 0.21
C ASP A 209 -15.01 5.23 0.14
N CYS A 210 -14.31 4.18 -0.32
CA CYS A 210 -14.89 2.87 -0.62
C CYS A 210 -14.52 1.82 0.42
N THR A 211 -15.35 0.77 0.51
CA THR A 211 -15.06 -0.44 1.29
C THR A 211 -14.96 -1.65 0.40
N PHE A 212 -13.83 -2.35 0.45
CA PHE A 212 -13.58 -3.63 -0.20
C PHE A 212 -13.51 -4.73 0.86
N THR A 213 -14.53 -5.58 0.93
CA THR A 213 -14.60 -6.60 1.99
C THR A 213 -14.98 -8.00 1.52
N GLY A 214 -14.21 -9.00 1.95
CA GLY A 214 -14.46 -10.41 1.64
C GLY A 214 -14.28 -10.76 0.16
N ASN A 215 -13.59 -9.93 -0.63
CA ASN A 215 -13.32 -10.26 -2.03
C ASN A 215 -12.23 -11.32 -2.11
N SER A 216 -12.35 -12.25 -3.05
CA SER A 216 -11.47 -13.43 -3.10
C SER A 216 -11.00 -13.81 -4.50
N ALA A 217 -9.73 -14.20 -4.60
CA ALA A 217 -9.18 -14.86 -5.78
C ALA A 217 -8.68 -16.27 -5.41
N SER A 218 -9.46 -17.31 -5.67
CA SER A 218 -9.31 -18.60 -4.94
C SER A 218 -9.24 -19.87 -5.79
N THR A 219 -9.39 -19.79 -7.11
CA THR A 219 -9.54 -20.99 -7.96
C THR A 219 -8.22 -21.58 -8.44
N VAL A 220 -7.10 -20.84 -8.34
CA VAL A 220 -5.78 -21.26 -8.81
C VAL A 220 -4.67 -20.82 -7.86
N SER A 221 -3.65 -21.65 -7.66
CA SER A 221 -2.50 -21.34 -6.77
C SER A 221 -1.67 -20.14 -7.20
N THR A 222 -1.86 -19.67 -8.44
CA THR A 222 -1.22 -18.48 -9.01
C THR A 222 -2.16 -17.26 -9.05
N ALA A 223 -3.26 -17.28 -8.27
CA ALA A 223 -4.21 -16.18 -8.23
C ALA A 223 -3.55 -14.89 -7.73
N PHE A 224 -3.94 -13.77 -8.34
CA PHE A 224 -3.41 -12.43 -8.04
C PHE A 224 -4.53 -11.56 -7.52
N GLY A 225 -4.31 -10.83 -6.42
CA GLY A 225 -5.21 -9.79 -5.95
C GLY A 225 -6.54 -10.31 -5.43
N GLY A 226 -6.67 -10.52 -4.13
CA GLY A 226 -7.96 -10.94 -3.56
C GLY A 226 -9.06 -9.89 -3.76
N ALA A 227 -8.73 -8.59 -3.71
CA ALA A 227 -9.63 -7.54 -4.19
C ALA A 227 -9.22 -7.03 -5.58
N ILE A 228 -7.99 -6.55 -5.76
CA ILE A 228 -7.54 -5.86 -6.96
C ILE A 228 -6.33 -6.56 -7.55
N ALA A 229 -6.34 -6.82 -8.85
CA ALA A 229 -5.15 -7.20 -9.61
C ALA A 229 -4.94 -6.24 -10.79
N ALA A 230 -3.73 -5.72 -10.91
CA ALA A 230 -3.36 -4.76 -11.95
C ALA A 230 -2.11 -5.17 -12.72
N PHE A 231 -2.08 -4.93 -14.04
CA PHE A 231 -0.93 -5.21 -14.92
C PHE A 231 -0.73 -4.12 -15.97
N GLY A 232 0.50 -3.64 -16.16
CA GLY A 232 0.87 -2.57 -17.10
C GLY A 232 1.96 -2.97 -18.12
N TRP A 233 1.91 -4.20 -18.65
CA TRP A 233 3.00 -4.76 -19.48
C TRP A 233 3.39 -3.92 -20.71
N SER A 234 2.39 -3.43 -21.45
CA SER A 234 2.55 -2.66 -22.69
C SER A 234 2.21 -1.18 -22.52
N SER A 235 1.43 -0.84 -21.49
CA SER A 235 0.98 0.52 -21.19
C SER A 235 0.79 0.64 -19.69
N PRO A 236 1.32 1.69 -19.03
CA PRO A 236 1.24 1.84 -17.59
C PRO A 236 -0.20 1.82 -17.09
N THR A 237 -0.48 0.99 -16.09
CA THR A 237 -1.80 0.88 -15.46
C THR A 237 -1.76 1.59 -14.12
N GLY A 238 -2.66 2.54 -13.88
CA GLY A 238 -2.67 3.39 -12.70
C GLY A 238 -3.74 2.97 -11.70
N ILE A 239 -3.39 2.89 -10.41
CA ILE A 239 -4.30 2.57 -9.31
C ILE A 239 -4.18 3.64 -8.22
N ASN A 240 -5.22 4.44 -8.02
CA ASN A 240 -5.25 5.49 -7.01
C ASN A 240 -6.32 5.18 -5.96
N ILE A 241 -5.89 4.98 -4.71
CA ILE A 241 -6.74 4.61 -3.58
C ILE A 241 -6.65 5.71 -2.52
N ARG A 242 -7.78 6.31 -2.16
CA ARG A 242 -7.88 7.31 -1.10
C ARG A 242 -9.02 7.03 -0.13
N ASN A 243 -8.80 7.30 1.15
CA ASN A 243 -9.81 7.22 2.21
C ASN A 243 -10.65 5.94 2.15
N SER A 244 -10.02 4.78 1.92
CA SER A 244 -10.72 3.53 1.64
C SER A 244 -10.29 2.40 2.58
N HIS A 245 -11.16 1.43 2.78
CA HIS A 245 -10.92 0.30 3.68
C HIS A 245 -10.95 -1.03 2.91
N PHE A 246 -9.85 -1.78 2.99
CA PHE A 246 -9.69 -3.11 2.42
C PHE A 246 -9.61 -4.12 3.56
N SER A 247 -10.72 -4.81 3.83
CA SER A 247 -10.82 -5.74 4.96
C SER A 247 -11.08 -7.18 4.52
N ASN A 248 -10.37 -8.15 5.08
CA ASN A 248 -10.67 -9.58 4.87
C ASN A 248 -10.69 -10.00 3.39
N ASN A 249 -9.91 -9.35 2.54
CA ASN A 249 -9.74 -9.79 1.16
C ASN A 249 -8.68 -10.90 1.12
N SER A 250 -8.88 -11.90 0.28
CA SER A 250 -8.05 -13.10 0.33
C SER A 250 -7.68 -13.66 -1.05
N THR A 251 -6.49 -14.23 -1.13
CA THR A 251 -6.09 -15.05 -2.28
C THR A 251 -5.26 -16.23 -1.81
N VAL A 252 -5.32 -17.34 -2.54
CA VAL A 252 -4.40 -18.46 -2.31
C VAL A 252 -2.99 -18.19 -2.86
N GLY A 253 -2.83 -17.14 -3.67
CA GLY A 253 -1.57 -16.73 -4.28
C GLY A 253 -1.03 -15.42 -3.70
N TYR A 254 -1.15 -14.34 -4.45
CA TYR A 254 -0.33 -13.14 -4.29
C TYR A 254 -1.16 -11.87 -4.09
N GLY A 255 -0.91 -11.10 -3.02
CA GLY A 255 -1.60 -9.84 -2.76
C GLY A 255 -3.04 -10.05 -2.28
N GLY A 256 -3.26 -10.21 -0.97
CA GLY A 256 -4.59 -10.55 -0.42
C GLY A 256 -5.62 -9.45 -0.64
N ALA A 257 -5.23 -8.18 -0.53
CA ALA A 257 -6.04 -7.08 -1.04
C ALA A 257 -5.64 -6.73 -2.48
N PHE A 258 -4.37 -6.44 -2.71
CA PHE A 258 -3.92 -5.83 -3.96
C PHE A 258 -2.65 -6.48 -4.50
N PHE A 259 -2.70 -6.84 -5.78
CA PHE A 259 -1.54 -7.22 -6.56
C PHE A 259 -1.24 -6.16 -7.64
N ALA A 260 -0.06 -5.56 -7.57
CA ALA A 260 0.47 -4.64 -8.57
C ALA A 260 1.56 -5.34 -9.39
N GLY A 261 1.22 -5.76 -10.60
CA GLY A 261 2.13 -6.41 -11.51
C GLY A 261 3.08 -5.44 -12.25
N PRO A 262 3.82 -5.96 -13.25
CA PRO A 262 4.76 -5.17 -14.04
C PRO A 262 4.11 -3.95 -14.69
N GLY A 263 4.70 -2.76 -14.54
CA GLY A 263 4.22 -1.53 -15.19
C GLY A 263 3.05 -0.85 -14.48
N VAL A 264 2.78 -1.23 -13.23
CA VAL A 264 1.74 -0.59 -12.41
C VAL A 264 2.32 0.59 -11.64
N GLU A 265 1.58 1.68 -11.61
CA GLU A 265 1.84 2.84 -10.75
C GLU A 265 0.68 2.97 -9.76
N ALA A 266 0.97 2.81 -8.47
CA ALA A 266 -0.05 2.79 -7.43
C ALA A 266 0.18 3.86 -6.35
N ASN A 267 -0.91 4.51 -5.93
CA ASN A 267 -0.93 5.44 -4.81
C ASN A 267 -2.00 5.01 -3.81
N VAL A 268 -1.63 4.93 -2.53
CA VAL A 268 -2.49 4.57 -1.41
C VAL A 268 -2.36 5.62 -0.34
N ILE A 269 -3.45 6.32 -0.07
CA ILE A 269 -3.44 7.50 0.80
C ILE A 269 -4.61 7.43 1.78
N ASP A 270 -4.35 7.74 3.06
CA ASP A 270 -5.40 7.83 4.10
C ASP A 270 -6.27 6.56 4.17
N SER A 271 -5.69 5.38 3.94
CA SER A 271 -6.45 4.13 3.74
C SER A 271 -6.07 3.04 4.75
N VAL A 272 -6.95 2.06 4.91
CA VAL A 272 -6.77 0.95 5.87
C VAL A 272 -6.78 -0.38 5.13
N PHE A 273 -5.79 -1.23 5.42
CA PHE A 273 -5.67 -2.60 4.94
C PHE A 273 -5.65 -3.55 6.14
N GLU A 274 -6.78 -4.19 6.40
CA GLU A 274 -6.99 -4.97 7.61
C GLU A 274 -7.33 -6.44 7.33
N GLY A 275 -6.68 -7.38 8.02
CA GLY A 275 -7.10 -8.78 7.99
C GLY A 275 -7.02 -9.45 6.61
N ASN A 276 -6.23 -8.90 5.68
CA ASN A 276 -6.11 -9.46 4.34
C ASN A 276 -5.13 -10.65 4.35
N VAL A 277 -5.42 -11.66 3.53
CA VAL A 277 -4.74 -12.96 3.58
C VAL A 277 -4.21 -13.37 2.22
N ALA A 278 -2.94 -13.76 2.15
CA ALA A 278 -2.33 -14.33 0.95
C ALA A 278 -1.28 -15.40 1.26
N HIS A 279 -0.76 -16.07 0.23
CA HIS A 279 0.46 -16.86 0.38
C HIS A 279 1.70 -15.96 0.55
N THR A 280 1.76 -14.84 -0.18
CA THR A 280 2.74 -13.76 0.06
C THR A 280 2.12 -12.40 -0.22
N GLY A 281 2.52 -11.37 0.53
CA GLY A 281 1.91 -10.04 0.44
C GLY A 281 0.48 -10.09 0.93
N GLY A 282 0.29 -10.33 2.23
CA GLY A 282 -1.04 -10.50 2.84
C GLY A 282 -2.00 -9.37 2.49
N ALA A 283 -1.56 -8.11 2.55
CA ALA A 283 -2.28 -6.98 1.99
C ALA A 283 -1.87 -6.73 0.54
N ILE A 284 -0.61 -6.36 0.30
CA ILE A 284 -0.14 -5.89 -1.00
C ILE A 284 1.10 -6.67 -1.45
N ARG A 285 1.12 -7.05 -2.74
CA ARG A 285 2.33 -7.49 -3.42
C ARG A 285 2.57 -6.60 -4.65
N ILE A 286 3.76 -6.03 -4.74
CA ILE A 286 4.24 -5.30 -5.92
C ILE A 286 5.35 -6.10 -6.59
N GLN A 287 5.28 -6.21 -7.92
CA GLN A 287 6.25 -6.97 -8.69
C GLN A 287 6.53 -6.27 -10.01
N ALA A 288 7.81 -6.06 -10.28
CA ALA A 288 8.28 -5.57 -11.57
C ALA A 288 8.50 -6.72 -12.56
N GLY A 289 8.44 -6.38 -13.86
CA GLY A 289 8.83 -7.29 -14.93
C GLY A 289 10.33 -7.19 -15.22
N SER A 290 10.79 -7.88 -16.26
CA SER A 290 12.19 -7.81 -16.70
C SER A 290 12.57 -6.45 -17.30
N SER A 291 11.60 -5.74 -17.88
CA SER A 291 11.79 -4.42 -18.52
C SER A 291 10.87 -3.33 -17.99
N GLN A 292 9.86 -3.68 -17.19
CA GLN A 292 8.91 -2.73 -16.62
C GLN A 292 9.31 -2.35 -15.19
N PHE A 293 9.10 -1.07 -14.87
CA PHE A 293 9.16 -0.55 -13.52
C PHE A 293 7.76 -0.60 -12.88
N THR A 294 7.69 -0.86 -11.59
CA THR A 294 6.44 -0.83 -10.82
C THR A 294 6.66 -0.01 -9.56
N SER A 295 5.70 0.86 -9.22
CA SER A 295 5.80 1.73 -8.04
C SER A 295 4.58 1.67 -7.15
N LEU A 296 4.81 1.86 -5.85
CA LEU A 296 3.79 2.01 -4.84
C LEU A 296 4.16 3.14 -3.88
N ASN A 297 3.30 4.14 -3.77
CA ASN A 297 3.37 5.18 -2.76
C ASN A 297 2.29 4.95 -1.71
N VAL A 298 2.68 4.93 -0.44
CA VAL A 298 1.77 4.78 0.72
C VAL A 298 1.94 5.98 1.63
N ALA A 299 0.84 6.67 1.95
CA ALA A 299 0.87 7.80 2.88
C ALA A 299 -0.28 7.74 3.87
N ARG A 300 0.01 8.04 5.15
CA ARG A 300 -1.01 8.18 6.21
C ARG A 300 -1.99 7.00 6.28
N SER A 301 -1.47 5.79 6.06
CA SER A 301 -2.28 4.58 5.93
C SER A 301 -1.95 3.57 7.01
N GLU A 302 -2.88 2.67 7.28
CA GLU A 302 -2.76 1.61 8.28
C GLU A 302 -2.80 0.23 7.62
N PHE A 303 -1.87 -0.63 8.02
CA PHE A 303 -1.83 -2.05 7.64
C PHE A 303 -1.85 -2.88 8.92
N SER A 304 -2.99 -3.47 9.25
CA SER A 304 -3.17 -4.18 10.51
C SER A 304 -3.70 -5.59 10.35
N ASN A 305 -3.23 -6.51 11.19
CA ASN A 305 -3.74 -7.88 11.27
C ASN A 305 -3.69 -8.67 9.95
N ASN A 306 -2.85 -8.27 8.99
CA ASN A 306 -2.74 -9.00 7.73
C ASN A 306 -1.94 -10.29 7.95
N HIS A 307 -2.20 -11.29 7.10
CA HIS A 307 -1.60 -12.62 7.22
C HIS A 307 -0.99 -13.07 5.90
N ALA A 308 0.24 -13.57 5.96
CA ALA A 308 0.87 -14.29 4.87
C ALA A 308 1.37 -15.66 5.33
N TRP A 309 1.12 -16.70 4.56
CA TRP A 309 1.68 -18.02 4.90
C TRP A 309 3.20 -18.06 4.79
N VAL A 310 3.80 -17.25 3.91
CA VAL A 310 5.24 -17.30 3.66
C VAL A 310 5.93 -15.96 3.89
N TYR A 311 5.69 -14.96 3.05
CA TYR A 311 6.47 -13.71 3.07
C TYR A 311 5.57 -12.47 3.12
N ALA A 312 5.91 -11.50 3.97
CA ALA A 312 5.26 -10.19 4.09
C ALA A 312 3.75 -10.26 4.28
N ALA A 313 3.26 -10.06 5.50
CA ALA A 313 1.82 -9.92 5.67
C ALA A 313 1.29 -8.55 5.21
N ALA A 314 2.07 -7.48 5.28
CA ALA A 314 1.63 -6.17 4.77
C ALA A 314 2.06 -5.96 3.31
N VAL A 315 3.35 -5.72 3.05
CA VAL A 315 3.84 -5.35 1.71
C VAL A 315 5.03 -6.21 1.28
N TYR A 316 4.85 -6.92 0.16
CA TYR A 316 5.91 -7.65 -0.53
C TYR A 316 6.39 -6.88 -1.76
N THR A 317 7.69 -6.80 -1.98
CA THR A 317 8.27 -6.18 -3.20
C THR A 317 9.22 -7.15 -3.91
N GLU A 318 9.20 -7.15 -5.25
CA GLU A 318 10.13 -7.94 -6.07
C GLU A 318 10.49 -7.27 -7.41
N GLY A 319 11.79 -7.26 -7.71
CA GLY A 319 12.35 -6.78 -8.98
C GLY A 319 12.68 -5.28 -8.95
N ASN A 320 12.67 -4.65 -10.14
CA ASN A 320 12.90 -3.21 -10.29
C ASN A 320 11.68 -2.38 -9.84
N VAL A 321 11.51 -2.29 -8.52
CA VAL A 321 10.38 -1.63 -7.86
C VAL A 321 10.84 -0.42 -7.05
N ALA A 322 9.98 0.58 -6.94
CA ALA A 322 10.07 1.62 -5.93
C ALA A 322 8.90 1.52 -4.94
N PHE A 323 9.22 1.51 -3.66
CA PHE A 323 8.21 1.54 -2.61
C PHE A 323 8.53 2.68 -1.63
N ASP A 324 7.64 3.67 -1.60
CA ASP A 324 7.74 4.81 -0.69
C ASP A 324 6.57 4.75 0.30
N ALA A 325 6.88 4.74 1.60
CA ALA A 325 5.88 4.79 2.66
C ALA A 325 6.20 5.95 3.62
N ILE A 326 5.19 6.78 3.91
CA ILE A 326 5.31 7.91 4.83
C ILE A 326 4.17 7.98 5.83
N ASN A 327 4.49 8.31 7.09
CA ASN A 327 3.51 8.56 8.16
C ASN A 327 2.48 7.44 8.30
N SER A 328 2.91 6.19 8.18
CA SER A 328 2.02 5.03 8.08
C SER A 328 2.30 4.02 9.19
N THR A 329 1.28 3.25 9.56
CA THR A 329 1.33 2.29 10.66
C THR A 329 1.19 0.85 10.16
N PHE A 330 2.01 -0.04 10.71
CA PHE A 330 2.04 -1.47 10.39
C PHE A 330 1.99 -2.27 11.69
N SER A 331 0.81 -2.77 12.05
CA SER A 331 0.60 -3.40 13.35
C SER A 331 0.09 -4.83 13.26
N ASN A 332 0.58 -5.72 14.12
CA ASN A 332 0.08 -7.09 14.27
C ASN A 332 0.05 -7.90 12.95
N ASN A 333 0.94 -7.61 12.01
CA ASN A 333 1.04 -8.35 10.76
C ASN A 333 1.86 -9.63 10.98
N HIS A 334 1.37 -10.75 10.45
CA HIS A 334 1.96 -12.06 10.68
C HIS A 334 2.34 -12.78 9.38
N ALA A 335 3.63 -13.07 9.21
CA ALA A 335 4.13 -13.90 8.12
C ALA A 335 4.73 -15.21 8.65
N GLY A 336 4.41 -16.36 8.04
CA GLY A 336 4.92 -17.64 8.52
C GLY A 336 6.45 -17.78 8.45
N VAL A 337 7.10 -17.17 7.45
CA VAL A 337 8.54 -17.36 7.21
C VAL A 337 9.34 -16.07 7.40
N GLU A 338 9.16 -15.03 6.59
CA GLU A 338 9.97 -13.81 6.72
C GLU A 338 9.19 -12.53 6.54
N GLY A 339 9.58 -11.52 7.31
CA GLY A 339 9.04 -10.16 7.24
C GLY A 339 7.59 -10.11 7.70
N GLY A 340 7.35 -9.92 9.00
CA GLY A 340 5.96 -9.89 9.51
C GLY A 340 5.13 -8.82 8.82
N ALA A 341 5.68 -7.61 8.63
CA ALA A 341 5.07 -6.58 7.78
C ALA A 341 5.64 -6.58 6.35
N PHE A 342 6.96 -6.57 6.22
CA PHE A 342 7.65 -6.25 4.97
C PHE A 342 8.62 -7.32 4.51
N PHE A 343 8.59 -7.61 3.22
CA PHE A 343 9.61 -8.42 2.56
C PHE A 343 10.06 -7.74 1.28
N PHE A 344 11.34 -7.40 1.22
CA PHE A 344 11.95 -6.69 0.10
C PHE A 344 12.92 -7.58 -0.65
N TYR A 345 12.44 -8.15 -1.76
CA TYR A 345 13.23 -8.98 -2.66
C TYR A 345 13.77 -8.13 -3.82
N SER A 346 14.73 -7.27 -3.52
CA SER A 346 15.20 -6.15 -4.34
C SER A 346 14.24 -4.97 -4.50
N GLY A 347 14.79 -3.85 -4.99
CA GLY A 347 14.08 -2.59 -5.17
C GLY A 347 14.70 -1.44 -4.37
N THR A 348 14.21 -0.22 -4.63
CA THR A 348 14.49 0.95 -3.81
C THR A 348 13.32 1.19 -2.88
N VAL A 349 13.59 1.24 -1.58
CA VAL A 349 12.56 1.41 -0.56
C VAL A 349 12.89 2.61 0.33
N ASN A 350 11.93 3.52 0.48
CA ASN A 350 12.02 4.61 1.46
C ASN A 350 10.87 4.51 2.46
N LEU A 351 11.20 4.26 3.71
CA LEU A 351 10.31 4.22 4.86
C LEU A 351 10.59 5.45 5.72
N ASN A 352 9.65 6.39 5.77
CA ASN A 352 9.76 7.61 6.56
C ASN A 352 8.64 7.71 7.58
N SER A 353 8.98 7.92 8.84
CA SER A 353 7.98 8.11 9.90
C SER A 353 7.01 6.93 9.99
N ILE A 354 7.58 5.72 9.96
CA ILE A 354 6.82 4.47 10.04
C ILE A 354 6.72 4.02 11.49
N MET A 355 5.51 3.71 11.95
CA MET A 355 5.27 3.04 13.22
C MET A 355 4.99 1.57 12.96
N ALA A 356 5.81 0.66 13.48
CA ALA A 356 5.60 -0.77 13.32
C ALA A 356 5.61 -1.50 14.67
N SER A 357 4.51 -2.15 15.03
CA SER A 357 4.39 -2.80 16.33
C SER A 357 3.68 -4.15 16.32
N GLY A 358 4.11 -5.07 17.18
CA GLY A 358 3.47 -6.38 17.32
C GLY A 358 3.56 -7.28 16.08
N ASN A 359 4.41 -6.94 15.10
CA ASN A 359 4.57 -7.75 13.89
C ASN A 359 5.41 -8.99 14.20
N HIS A 360 5.08 -10.09 13.53
CA HIS A 360 5.67 -11.39 13.82
C HIS A 360 6.02 -12.18 12.56
N SER A 361 7.19 -12.81 12.56
CA SER A 361 7.53 -13.86 11.59
C SER A 361 8.60 -14.81 12.10
N SER A 362 9.00 -15.82 11.32
CA SER A 362 10.18 -16.62 11.69
C SER A 362 11.49 -15.85 11.52
N SER A 363 11.58 -14.86 10.62
CA SER A 363 12.79 -14.06 10.39
C SER A 363 12.45 -12.61 10.00
N GLY A 364 12.82 -11.66 10.84
CA GLY A 364 12.46 -10.24 10.67
C GLY A 364 11.03 -10.01 11.12
N GLY A 365 10.82 -9.68 12.39
CA GLY A 365 9.47 -9.48 12.94
C GLY A 365 8.71 -8.39 12.20
N VAL A 366 9.38 -7.29 11.83
CA VAL A 366 8.85 -6.29 10.90
C VAL A 366 9.28 -6.59 9.48
N MET A 367 10.59 -6.68 9.24
CA MET A 367 11.17 -6.54 7.91
C MET A 367 12.22 -7.61 7.63
N SER A 368 12.13 -8.23 6.45
CA SER A 368 13.23 -9.00 5.85
C SER A 368 13.60 -8.40 4.50
N ALA A 369 14.88 -8.11 4.31
CA ALA A 369 15.42 -7.55 3.08
C ALA A 369 16.46 -8.50 2.50
N ARG A 370 16.34 -8.77 1.20
CA ARG A 370 17.28 -9.59 0.45
C ARG A 370 17.71 -8.85 -0.82
N GLY A 371 19.02 -8.70 -1.01
CA GLY A 371 19.57 -8.24 -2.29
C GLY A 371 19.55 -9.35 -3.35
N SER A 372 19.76 -8.93 -4.60
CA SER A 372 19.95 -9.79 -5.76
C SER A 372 21.23 -9.35 -6.49
N SER A 373 21.83 -10.25 -7.27
CA SER A 373 22.95 -9.90 -8.15
C SER A 373 22.53 -8.97 -9.30
N VAL A 374 21.23 -8.93 -9.62
CA VAL A 374 20.68 -8.11 -10.72
C VAL A 374 20.21 -6.76 -10.22
N PHE A 375 19.49 -6.74 -9.09
CA PHE A 375 18.92 -5.54 -8.51
C PHE A 375 19.33 -5.42 -7.04
N PRO A 376 20.00 -4.33 -6.63
CA PRO A 376 20.28 -4.10 -5.22
C PRO A 376 18.96 -3.92 -4.46
N SER A 377 19.00 -4.24 -3.17
CA SER A 377 17.90 -3.93 -2.24
C SER A 377 18.40 -2.83 -1.31
N ILE A 378 18.01 -1.59 -1.58
CA ILE A 378 18.41 -0.43 -0.77
C ILE A 378 17.19 0.05 -0.01
N ILE A 379 17.25 -0.06 1.31
CA ILE A 379 16.17 0.32 2.21
C ILE A 379 16.65 1.49 3.06
N LYS A 380 15.92 2.61 2.99
CA LYS A 380 16.10 3.73 3.92
C LYS A 380 14.99 3.72 4.94
N LEU A 381 15.34 3.56 6.20
CA LEU A 381 14.45 3.70 7.35
C LEU A 381 14.80 5.00 8.07
N THR A 382 13.88 5.96 8.03
CA THR A 382 14.09 7.32 8.55
C THR A 382 12.98 7.68 9.52
N ARG A 383 13.28 8.31 10.65
CA ARG A 383 12.26 8.82 11.61
C ARG A 383 11.26 7.79 12.07
N SER A 384 11.63 6.51 12.08
CA SER A 384 10.70 5.40 12.28
C SER A 384 10.82 4.79 13.68
N PHE A 385 9.72 4.21 14.15
CA PHE A 385 9.64 3.56 15.45
C PHE A 385 9.15 2.12 15.32
N PHE A 386 10.05 1.16 15.52
CA PHE A 386 9.73 -0.27 15.49
C PHE A 386 9.77 -0.82 16.91
N SER A 387 8.61 -1.20 17.45
CA SER A 387 8.47 -1.64 18.84
C SER A 387 7.75 -2.97 19.00
N GLU A 388 8.15 -3.76 19.99
CA GLU A 388 7.42 -4.99 20.38
C GLU A 388 7.22 -5.99 19.23
N ASN A 389 8.15 -6.02 18.27
CA ASN A 389 8.12 -6.99 17.18
C ASN A 389 8.91 -8.24 17.56
N SER A 390 8.50 -9.39 17.02
CA SER A 390 9.11 -10.66 17.41
C SER A 390 9.42 -11.56 16.23
N ALA A 391 10.54 -12.28 16.32
CA ALA A 391 10.87 -13.34 15.39
C ALA A 391 11.76 -14.42 16.02
N ASN A 392 12.00 -15.52 15.30
CA ASN A 392 13.06 -16.44 15.72
C ASN A 392 14.45 -15.85 15.48
N ILE A 393 14.63 -15.07 14.41
CA ILE A 393 15.89 -14.41 14.04
C ILE A 393 15.63 -12.97 13.60
N GLY A 394 16.32 -11.99 14.17
CA GLY A 394 16.11 -10.57 13.88
C GLY A 394 14.73 -10.10 14.31
N GLY A 395 14.57 -9.71 15.58
CA GLY A 395 13.26 -9.44 16.18
C GLY A 395 12.48 -8.32 15.48
N ALA A 396 13.17 -7.31 14.92
CA ALA A 396 12.57 -6.32 14.04
C ALA A 396 13.01 -6.49 12.58
N VAL A 397 14.32 -6.47 12.32
CA VAL A 397 14.89 -6.40 10.96
C VAL A 397 15.85 -7.53 10.70
N VAL A 398 15.76 -8.11 9.51
CA VAL A 398 16.77 -9.00 8.96
C VAL A 398 17.24 -8.51 7.59
N ALA A 399 18.55 -8.40 7.41
CA ALA A 399 19.19 -8.12 6.13
C ALA A 399 20.00 -9.35 5.67
N LYS A 400 19.83 -9.74 4.40
CA LYS A 400 20.53 -10.89 3.79
C LYS A 400 21.04 -10.55 2.39
N TYR A 401 22.08 -11.24 1.95
CA TYR A 401 22.47 -11.36 0.53
C TYR A 401 22.62 -10.01 -0.20
N ASN A 402 23.55 -9.17 0.22
CA ASN A 402 23.84 -7.83 -0.32
C ASN A 402 22.68 -6.83 -0.19
N ALA A 403 21.73 -7.06 0.71
CA ALA A 403 20.81 -6.00 1.13
C ALA A 403 21.61 -4.85 1.78
N HIS A 404 21.19 -3.61 1.53
CA HIS A 404 21.76 -2.41 2.12
C HIS A 404 20.67 -1.68 2.91
N ILE A 405 20.80 -1.69 4.23
CA ILE A 405 19.86 -1.03 5.14
C ILE A 405 20.50 0.21 5.72
N ILE A 406 19.85 1.35 5.53
CA ILE A 406 20.26 2.64 6.10
C ILE A 406 19.19 3.05 7.10
N VAL A 407 19.53 2.99 8.38
CA VAL A 407 18.65 3.42 9.48
C VAL A 407 19.15 4.77 9.99
N SER A 408 18.27 5.76 9.99
CA SER A 408 18.60 7.10 10.46
C SER A 408 17.49 7.70 11.28
N GLU A 409 17.87 8.45 12.33
CA GLU A 409 16.92 9.16 13.17
C GLU A 409 15.77 8.25 13.64
N SER A 410 16.04 7.00 14.02
CA SER A 410 15.00 5.99 14.26
C SER A 410 15.19 5.28 15.60
N THR A 411 14.09 4.74 16.13
CA THR A 411 14.11 3.96 17.37
C THR A 411 13.61 2.55 17.11
N LEU A 412 14.42 1.56 17.48
CA LEU A 412 14.04 0.14 17.49
C LEU A 412 14.05 -0.31 18.94
N SER A 413 12.88 -0.54 19.53
CA SER A 413 12.80 -0.86 20.96
C SER A 413 11.97 -2.09 21.30
N ALA A 414 12.33 -2.79 22.38
CA ALA A 414 11.53 -3.93 22.87
C ALA A 414 11.27 -5.01 21.81
N ASN A 415 12.14 -5.14 20.81
CA ASN A 415 12.02 -6.19 19.80
C ASN A 415 12.74 -7.45 20.30
N SER A 416 12.15 -8.61 20.03
CA SER A 416 12.59 -9.88 20.61
C SER A 416 12.91 -10.92 19.54
N ALA A 417 14.10 -11.51 19.63
CA ALA A 417 14.50 -12.66 18.85
C ALA A 417 14.79 -13.86 19.75
N SER A 418 14.40 -15.06 19.32
CA SER A 418 14.86 -16.29 19.99
C SER A 418 16.38 -16.46 19.84
N ILE A 419 16.92 -16.11 18.67
CA ILE A 419 18.32 -16.34 18.29
C ILE A 419 18.79 -15.18 17.40
N HIS A 420 19.89 -14.52 17.78
CA HIS A 420 20.61 -13.49 17.02
C HIS A 420 19.80 -12.23 16.66
N GLY A 421 20.19 -11.09 17.24
CA GLY A 421 19.72 -9.77 16.82
C GLY A 421 18.29 -9.49 17.31
N GLY A 422 18.12 -9.00 18.53
CA GLY A 422 16.78 -8.64 19.01
C GLY A 422 16.17 -7.50 18.19
N ALA A 423 16.96 -6.51 17.79
CA ALA A 423 16.53 -5.47 16.84
C ALA A 423 16.88 -5.84 15.40
N ILE A 424 18.17 -6.03 15.11
CA ILE A 424 18.69 -6.17 13.74
C ILE A 424 19.60 -7.40 13.65
N LYS A 425 19.38 -8.21 12.62
CA LYS A 425 20.32 -9.24 12.18
C LYS A 425 20.79 -8.98 10.75
N SER A 426 22.10 -8.95 10.53
CA SER A 426 22.75 -8.75 9.22
C SER A 426 23.55 -9.98 8.82
N ASP A 427 23.42 -10.42 7.57
CA ASP A 427 24.06 -11.63 7.02
C ASP A 427 24.48 -11.42 5.57
N MET A 428 25.78 -11.33 5.32
CA MET A 428 26.30 -10.97 4.01
C MET A 428 25.63 -9.69 3.48
N SER A 429 25.47 -8.67 4.33
CA SER A 429 24.75 -7.44 4.00
C SER A 429 25.46 -6.19 4.53
N ILE A 430 24.96 -5.02 4.13
CA ILE A 430 25.46 -3.71 4.57
C ILE A 430 24.40 -3.08 5.46
N VAL A 431 24.79 -2.63 6.66
CA VAL A 431 23.91 -1.89 7.55
C VAL A 431 24.59 -0.63 8.05
N GLU A 432 23.94 0.50 7.87
CA GLU A 432 24.36 1.81 8.35
C GLU A 432 23.35 2.34 9.36
N LEU A 433 23.81 2.71 10.55
CA LEU A 433 23.01 3.36 11.59
C LEU A 433 23.55 4.75 11.85
N THR A 434 22.68 5.74 11.88
CA THR A 434 23.04 7.12 12.22
C THR A 434 21.96 7.76 13.09
N ASN A 435 22.33 8.48 14.16
CA ASN A 435 21.38 9.19 15.02
C ASN A 435 20.22 8.28 15.47
N SER A 436 20.50 7.04 15.85
CA SER A 436 19.44 6.05 16.10
C SER A 436 19.58 5.41 17.48
N THR A 437 18.44 5.04 18.07
CA THR A 437 18.35 4.44 19.40
C THR A 437 17.88 2.99 19.28
N LEU A 438 18.68 2.04 19.75
CA LEU A 438 18.32 0.63 19.89
C LEU A 438 18.19 0.30 21.39
N SER A 439 16.97 0.17 21.88
CA SER A 439 16.69 0.10 23.32
C SER A 439 15.86 -1.11 23.76
N GLY A 440 16.22 -1.78 24.84
CA GLY A 440 15.37 -2.82 25.41
C GLY A 440 15.14 -4.03 24.51
N ASN A 441 15.98 -4.26 23.50
CA ASN A 441 15.83 -5.39 22.59
C ASN A 441 16.44 -6.66 23.20
N HIS A 442 15.83 -7.80 22.92
CA HIS A 442 16.20 -9.07 23.53
C HIS A 442 16.59 -10.11 22.48
N SER A 443 17.68 -10.83 22.72
CA SER A 443 18.05 -12.03 21.98
C SER A 443 18.44 -13.15 22.95
N GLY A 444 17.84 -14.33 22.80
CA GLY A 444 18.19 -15.50 23.61
C GLY A 444 19.62 -16.02 23.37
N ILE A 445 20.19 -15.74 22.20
CA ILE A 445 21.56 -16.12 21.83
C ILE A 445 22.19 -14.98 21.04
N GLY A 446 23.08 -14.20 21.67
CA GLY A 446 23.97 -13.20 21.06
C GLY A 446 23.28 -11.99 20.41
N GLY A 447 23.91 -10.82 20.51
CA GLY A 447 23.48 -9.59 19.83
C GLY A 447 22.06 -9.17 20.22
N GLY A 448 21.82 -8.99 21.53
CA GLY A 448 20.56 -8.49 22.09
C GLY A 448 19.95 -7.33 21.29
N ALA A 449 20.75 -6.38 20.84
CA ALA A 449 20.33 -5.38 19.85
C ALA A 449 20.71 -5.78 18.41
N PHE A 450 22.01 -5.91 18.13
CA PHE A 450 22.52 -6.12 16.78
C PHE A 450 23.38 -7.37 16.69
N TYR A 451 23.09 -8.22 15.69
CA TYR A 451 23.95 -9.34 15.29
C TYR A 451 24.41 -9.22 13.83
N ALA A 452 25.72 -9.17 13.58
CA ALA A 452 26.32 -9.12 12.25
C ALA A 452 27.11 -10.38 11.94
N ASN A 453 26.87 -11.03 10.79
CA ASN A 453 27.67 -12.17 10.38
C ASN A 453 27.98 -12.28 8.88
N ASN A 454 28.83 -13.26 8.56
CA ASN A 454 29.13 -13.72 7.19
C ASN A 454 29.53 -12.59 6.25
N SER A 455 30.62 -11.90 6.59
CA SER A 455 31.17 -10.79 5.83
C SER A 455 30.28 -9.55 5.75
N SER A 456 29.29 -9.41 6.64
CA SER A 456 28.53 -8.16 6.79
C SER A 456 29.46 -6.98 7.06
N ALA A 457 29.10 -5.84 6.47
CA ALA A 457 29.73 -4.55 6.72
C ALA A 457 28.77 -3.68 7.54
N VAL A 458 29.23 -3.22 8.70
CA VAL A 458 28.38 -2.46 9.63
C VAL A 458 29.04 -1.13 9.94
N LYS A 459 28.28 -0.04 9.80
CA LYS A 459 28.70 1.31 10.19
C LYS A 459 27.70 1.88 11.16
N ILE A 460 28.17 2.31 12.33
CA ILE A 460 27.33 2.90 13.37
C ILE A 460 27.95 4.24 13.75
N ASP A 461 27.21 5.30 13.48
CA ASP A 461 27.58 6.67 13.79
C ASP A 461 26.54 7.27 14.74
N ASN A 462 26.98 8.05 15.75
CA ASN A 462 26.08 8.88 16.56
C ASN A 462 24.85 8.11 17.04
N SER A 463 25.01 6.96 17.68
CA SER A 463 23.86 6.08 18.00
C SER A 463 23.94 5.55 19.43
N THR A 464 22.79 5.24 20.01
CA THR A 464 22.68 4.77 21.40
C THR A 464 22.11 3.37 21.46
N PHE A 465 22.83 2.46 22.10
CA PHE A 465 22.39 1.12 22.45
C PHE A 465 22.25 1.08 23.97
N ALA A 466 21.06 0.79 24.48
CA ALA A 466 20.81 0.77 25.92
C ALA A 466 19.80 -0.31 26.30
N GLU A 467 19.93 -0.84 27.52
CA GLU A 467 18.95 -1.77 28.11
C GLU A 467 18.71 -3.05 27.28
N ASN A 468 19.61 -3.39 26.35
CA ASN A 468 19.46 -4.57 25.50
C ASN A 468 19.91 -5.83 26.26
N ASP A 469 19.12 -6.89 26.18
CA ASP A 469 19.36 -8.17 26.83
C ASP A 469 19.92 -9.20 25.83
N GLY A 470 21.03 -9.85 26.18
CA GLY A 470 21.83 -10.66 25.24
C GLY A 470 22.94 -9.88 24.52
N GLY A 471 23.28 -8.68 25.00
CA GLY A 471 24.40 -7.85 24.55
C GLY A 471 24.04 -6.77 23.53
N SER A 472 24.89 -5.75 23.37
CA SER A 472 24.59 -4.62 22.50
C SER A 472 24.88 -4.93 21.03
N LEU A 473 26.10 -5.39 20.74
CA LEU A 473 26.58 -5.68 19.39
C LEU A 473 27.39 -6.97 19.38
N PHE A 474 27.03 -7.88 18.49
CA PHE A 474 27.79 -9.09 18.22
C PHE A 474 28.24 -9.11 16.75
N SER A 475 29.55 -9.25 16.51
CA SER A 475 30.12 -9.37 15.16
C SER A 475 30.82 -10.72 15.01
N PHE A 476 30.45 -11.47 13.96
CA PHE A 476 30.97 -12.81 13.69
C PHE A 476 31.41 -12.99 12.23
N ASN A 477 32.68 -13.32 11.99
CA ASN A 477 33.22 -13.47 10.63
C ASN A 477 32.83 -12.28 9.71
N SER A 478 32.79 -11.07 10.26
CA SER A 478 32.42 -9.83 9.56
C SER A 478 33.64 -9.19 8.91
N THR A 479 33.47 -8.49 7.78
CA THR A 479 34.58 -7.84 7.04
C THR A 479 35.09 -6.57 7.72
N GLY A 480 34.34 -6.02 8.67
CA GLY A 480 34.74 -4.90 9.52
C GLY A 480 33.51 -4.11 9.98
N SER A 481 33.35 -3.96 11.29
CA SER A 481 32.34 -3.12 11.91
C SER A 481 32.98 -1.82 12.39
N VAL A 482 32.45 -0.66 12.03
CA VAL A 482 33.01 0.64 12.39
C VAL A 482 32.03 1.39 13.29
N LEU A 483 32.48 1.75 14.48
CA LEU A 483 31.71 2.54 15.45
C LEU A 483 32.37 3.91 15.63
N ARG A 484 31.55 4.96 15.66
CA ARG A 484 31.97 6.33 15.97
C ARG A 484 30.87 7.05 16.73
N ASN A 485 31.22 7.88 17.72
CA ASN A 485 30.25 8.68 18.48
C ASN A 485 29.08 7.85 19.03
N THR A 486 29.36 6.62 19.45
CA THR A 486 28.32 5.61 19.74
C THR A 486 28.42 5.14 21.19
N VAL A 487 27.26 4.94 21.82
CA VAL A 487 27.13 4.42 23.19
C VAL A 487 26.66 2.98 23.15
N LEU A 488 27.35 2.09 23.87
CA LEU A 488 26.88 0.76 24.23
C LEU A 488 26.70 0.68 25.77
N ALA A 489 25.54 1.15 26.24
CA ALA A 489 25.18 1.19 27.66
C ALA A 489 24.77 -0.20 28.15
N GLY A 490 25.30 -0.62 29.31
CA GLY A 490 25.25 -2.00 29.79
C GLY A 490 26.33 -2.93 29.22
N GLY A 491 27.17 -2.44 28.30
CA GLY A 491 28.32 -3.17 27.76
C GLY A 491 27.98 -4.20 26.68
N HIS A 492 28.94 -5.09 26.40
CA HIS A 492 28.88 -6.25 25.49
C HIS A 492 29.00 -5.91 24.00
N CYS A 493 30.21 -5.52 23.61
CA CYS A 493 30.71 -5.66 22.25
C CYS A 493 31.44 -7.01 22.13
N ASP A 494 30.75 -8.00 21.57
CA ASP A 494 31.22 -9.37 21.47
C ASP A 494 31.78 -9.68 20.07
N LEU A 495 32.94 -10.32 20.04
CA LEU A 495 33.66 -10.65 18.81
C LEU A 495 34.21 -12.07 18.84
N ASP A 496 34.15 -12.75 17.70
CA ASP A 496 34.95 -13.95 17.47
C ASP A 496 36.35 -13.59 16.93
N ALA A 497 37.28 -14.54 16.93
CA ALA A 497 38.66 -14.32 16.52
C ALA A 497 38.82 -13.89 15.06
N SER A 498 37.79 -14.09 14.22
CA SER A 498 37.78 -13.70 12.80
C SER A 498 37.13 -12.34 12.54
N SER A 499 36.59 -11.68 13.57
CA SER A 499 35.92 -10.39 13.47
C SER A 499 36.83 -9.21 13.82
N ASN A 500 36.51 -8.06 13.23
CA ASN A 500 37.17 -6.80 13.52
C ASN A 500 36.13 -5.72 13.79
N VAL A 501 36.21 -5.09 14.96
CA VAL A 501 35.52 -3.82 15.27
C VAL A 501 36.56 -2.73 15.35
N THR A 502 36.37 -1.68 14.55
CA THR A 502 37.18 -0.47 14.58
C THR A 502 36.42 0.62 15.32
N LEU A 503 37.02 1.12 16.41
CA LEU A 503 36.51 2.26 17.17
C LEU A 503 37.16 3.54 16.60
N ASN A 504 36.39 4.32 15.85
CA ASN A 504 36.87 5.51 15.14
C ASN A 504 36.65 6.80 15.94
N GLY A 505 36.86 6.74 17.26
CA GLY A 505 36.72 7.87 18.19
C GLY A 505 35.28 8.10 18.70
N GLY A 506 35.20 8.69 19.90
CA GLY A 506 33.92 8.99 20.56
C GLY A 506 33.08 7.75 20.85
N VAL A 507 33.67 6.58 21.10
CA VAL A 507 32.89 5.37 21.43
C VAL A 507 32.96 5.11 22.92
N HIS A 508 31.80 5.00 23.57
CA HIS A 508 31.66 4.71 24.99
C HIS A 508 31.02 3.33 25.18
N ILE A 509 31.70 2.43 25.91
CA ILE A 509 31.22 1.07 26.20
C ILE A 509 31.36 0.82 27.69
N ASP A 510 30.24 0.58 28.39
CA ASP A 510 30.23 0.61 29.86
C ASP A 510 31.22 -0.38 30.50
N ASP A 511 31.38 -1.57 29.91
CA ASP A 511 32.24 -2.64 30.42
C ASP A 511 33.66 -2.67 29.82
N GLY A 512 33.98 -1.73 28.92
CA GLY A 512 35.30 -1.64 28.28
C GLY A 512 35.62 -2.73 27.25
N THR A 513 34.64 -3.54 26.84
CA THR A 513 34.81 -4.52 25.75
C THR A 513 35.24 -3.84 24.44
N CYS A 514 35.77 -4.63 23.50
CA CYS A 514 36.33 -4.13 22.23
C CYS A 514 37.43 -3.06 22.38
N ASN A 515 38.13 -3.03 23.51
CA ASN A 515 39.19 -2.06 23.84
C ASN A 515 38.70 -0.59 23.81
N ALA A 516 37.47 -0.33 24.28
CA ALA A 516 36.98 1.04 24.42
C ALA A 516 37.85 1.85 25.39
N THR A 517 38.16 3.08 25.01
CA THR A 517 38.93 4.02 25.83
C THR A 517 38.06 4.84 26.78
N LEU A 518 36.75 4.95 26.49
CA LEU A 518 35.75 5.59 27.34
C LEU A 518 34.83 4.49 27.92
N VAL A 519 34.81 4.38 29.24
CA VAL A 519 34.20 3.28 30.00
C VAL A 519 33.54 3.78 31.28
N GLY A 520 32.74 2.93 31.92
CA GLY A 520 31.97 3.27 33.12
C GLY A 520 30.49 3.49 32.81
N PRO A 521 29.67 3.91 33.79
CA PRO A 521 28.23 4.06 33.56
C PRO A 521 27.94 5.20 32.58
N SER A 522 27.22 4.91 31.50
CA SER A 522 26.82 5.91 30.48
C SER A 522 25.95 7.06 31.03
N GLN A 523 25.21 6.84 32.12
CA GLN A 523 24.33 7.83 32.75
C GLN A 523 23.29 8.41 31.77
N LEU A 524 22.46 7.53 31.22
CA LEU A 524 21.34 7.89 30.34
C LEU A 524 20.03 7.95 31.14
N ALA A 525 19.15 8.88 30.78
CA ALA A 525 17.75 8.88 31.20
C ALA A 525 16.98 7.71 30.53
N PRO A 526 15.85 7.26 31.12
CA PRO A 526 15.00 6.23 30.51
C PRO A 526 14.53 6.60 29.10
N LEU A 527 14.15 5.59 28.31
CA LEU A 527 13.61 5.78 26.97
C LEU A 527 12.31 6.61 27.04
N ASN A 528 12.31 7.82 26.49
CA ASN A 528 11.16 8.72 26.55
C ASN A 528 11.17 9.75 25.42
N TYR A 529 10.06 10.45 25.22
CA TYR A 529 9.95 11.61 24.33
C TYR A 529 10.66 12.81 24.95
N ASN A 530 11.97 12.90 24.71
CA ASN A 530 12.86 13.90 25.32
C ASN A 530 12.90 15.22 24.51
N GLY A 531 11.76 15.92 24.41
CA GLY A 531 11.63 17.20 23.70
C GLY A 531 10.62 17.15 22.54
N SER A 532 10.79 18.01 21.53
CA SER A 532 9.85 18.14 20.39
C SER A 532 10.08 17.12 19.26
N GLY A 533 10.87 16.06 19.50
CA GLY A 533 11.17 15.03 18.52
C GLY A 533 10.01 14.03 18.32
N PRO A 534 9.90 13.38 17.14
CA PRO A 534 8.75 12.53 16.82
C PRO A 534 8.80 11.13 17.45
N ILE A 535 9.93 10.74 18.05
CA ILE A 535 10.18 9.37 18.52
C ILE A 535 10.98 9.38 19.83
N PRO A 536 10.83 8.33 20.68
CA PRO A 536 11.49 8.29 21.97
C PRO A 536 12.99 8.00 21.84
N THR A 537 13.78 8.54 22.77
CA THR A 537 15.26 8.46 22.79
C THR A 537 15.78 8.24 24.21
N HIS A 538 17.07 7.92 24.36
CA HIS A 538 17.78 8.01 25.63
C HIS A 538 18.63 9.28 25.67
N MET A 539 18.34 10.17 26.62
CA MET A 539 19.07 11.43 26.79
C MET A 539 20.22 11.26 27.79
N PRO A 540 21.46 11.69 27.50
CA PRO A 540 22.50 11.86 28.52
C PRO A 540 22.00 12.78 29.63
N ILE A 541 22.25 12.45 30.90
CA ILE A 541 21.92 13.38 32.00
C ILE A 541 23.05 14.41 32.19
N PRO A 542 22.79 15.59 32.78
CA PRO A 542 23.84 16.55 33.09
C PRO A 542 24.99 15.94 33.91
N GLY A 543 26.22 16.08 33.42
CA GLY A 543 27.42 15.47 34.01
C GLY A 543 27.75 14.06 33.52
N SER A 544 26.96 13.52 32.59
CA SER A 544 27.24 12.23 31.93
C SER A 544 28.62 12.24 31.23
N PRO A 545 29.34 11.11 31.22
CA PRO A 545 30.62 10.97 30.50
C PRO A 545 30.46 10.93 28.97
N LEU A 546 29.26 11.21 28.46
CA LEU A 546 28.96 11.26 27.03
C LEU A 546 28.96 12.69 26.47
N VAL A 547 28.84 13.68 27.34
CA VAL A 547 28.62 15.09 26.96
C VAL A 547 29.91 15.73 26.47
N ASP A 548 29.86 16.41 25.32
CA ASP A 548 31.00 17.12 24.68
C ASP A 548 32.25 16.24 24.46
N LEU A 549 32.07 14.92 24.26
CA LEU A 549 33.17 13.94 24.15
C LEU A 549 33.18 13.16 22.83
N GLY A 550 32.27 13.47 21.91
CA GLY A 550 32.29 12.93 20.57
C GLY A 550 33.44 13.50 19.73
N VAL A 551 33.56 12.96 18.52
CA VAL A 551 34.61 13.35 17.57
C VAL A 551 34.05 13.81 16.23
N GLY A 552 34.88 14.61 15.57
CA GLY A 552 34.60 15.17 14.26
C GLY A 552 33.77 16.43 14.40
N GLY A 553 34.28 17.56 13.90
CA GLY A 553 33.49 18.80 13.90
C GLY A 553 32.27 18.73 12.98
N ALA A 554 31.67 19.90 12.73
CA ALA A 554 30.44 20.05 11.94
C ALA A 554 30.49 19.43 10.53
N ALA A 555 31.66 19.29 9.91
CA ALA A 555 31.81 18.71 8.56
C ALA A 555 31.65 17.19 8.51
N SER A 556 31.82 16.50 9.65
CA SER A 556 31.81 15.03 9.77
C SER A 556 30.61 14.49 10.54
N ASN A 557 29.77 15.36 11.07
CA ASN A 557 28.55 14.99 11.78
C ASN A 557 27.30 15.54 11.09
N PRO A 558 26.14 14.87 11.27
CA PRO A 558 24.86 15.39 10.81
C PRO A 558 24.59 16.79 11.39
N ILE A 559 23.76 17.58 10.71
CA ILE A 559 23.38 18.92 11.17
C ILE A 559 22.50 18.84 12.43
N THR A 560 21.68 17.81 12.50
CA THR A 560 20.74 17.58 13.60
C THR A 560 20.95 16.23 14.27
N ASP A 561 20.55 16.11 15.52
CA ASP A 561 20.48 14.85 16.27
C ASP A 561 19.22 14.05 15.90
N GLN A 562 18.99 12.91 16.59
CA GLN A 562 17.84 12.05 16.32
C GLN A 562 16.48 12.76 16.40
N ARG A 563 16.36 13.81 17.22
CA ARG A 563 15.11 14.54 17.46
C ARG A 563 14.90 15.68 16.46
N GLY A 564 15.91 16.00 15.66
CA GLY A 564 15.92 17.17 14.78
C GLY A 564 16.48 18.43 15.46
N HIS A 565 17.06 18.34 16.66
CA HIS A 565 17.74 19.46 17.32
C HIS A 565 19.19 19.60 16.81
N PRO A 566 19.85 20.77 16.93
CA PRO A 566 21.25 20.92 16.52
C PRO A 566 22.14 19.83 17.11
N ARG A 567 23.03 19.26 16.28
CA ARG A 567 23.91 18.15 16.70
C ARG A 567 25.19 18.58 17.43
N ILE A 568 25.47 19.88 17.46
CA ILE A 568 26.60 20.43 18.20
C ILE A 568 26.03 21.55 19.06
N VAL A 569 25.98 21.33 20.36
CA VAL A 569 25.66 22.33 21.37
C VAL A 569 26.80 22.33 22.38
N GLY A 570 27.61 23.41 22.37
CA GLY A 570 28.83 23.45 23.18
C GLY A 570 30.09 23.37 22.32
N ILE A 571 31.02 22.50 22.69
CA ILE A 571 32.37 22.43 22.08
C ILE A 571 32.42 21.33 21.01
N GLU A 572 31.90 20.14 21.32
CA GLU A 572 31.90 18.96 20.43
C GLU A 572 30.52 18.29 20.46
N VAL A 573 30.29 17.31 19.58
CA VAL A 573 29.05 16.51 19.65
C VAL A 573 29.04 15.65 20.91
N ASP A 574 27.86 15.37 21.45
CA ASP A 574 27.70 14.34 22.46
C ASP A 574 27.85 12.94 21.85
N ILE A 575 28.35 11.98 22.63
CA ILE A 575 28.37 10.57 22.22
C ILE A 575 26.94 10.00 22.32
N GLY A 576 26.46 9.36 21.26
CA GLY A 576 25.13 8.73 21.20
C GLY A 576 24.20 9.39 20.18
N ALA A 577 22.90 9.09 20.26
CA ALA A 577 21.92 9.51 19.26
C ALA A 577 21.42 10.96 19.41
N VAL A 578 21.59 11.56 20.58
CA VAL A 578 21.04 12.87 20.92
C VAL A 578 22.09 13.79 21.53
N GLU A 579 21.84 15.09 21.43
CA GLU A 579 22.62 16.15 22.06
C GLU A 579 21.94 16.65 23.35
N LEU A 580 22.69 16.85 24.43
CA LEU A 580 22.18 17.50 25.62
C LEU A 580 21.96 19.00 25.32
N PRO A 581 20.77 19.57 25.56
CA PRO A 581 20.54 20.99 25.37
C PRO A 581 21.40 21.84 26.32
N ASP A 582 21.68 23.09 25.93
CA ASP A 582 22.31 24.06 26.85
C ASP A 582 21.41 24.20 28.09
N PRO A 583 21.97 24.16 29.32
CA PRO A 583 21.24 24.44 30.55
C PRO A 583 20.34 25.70 30.51
N ALA A 584 20.67 26.71 29.70
CA ALA A 584 19.86 27.92 29.50
C ALA A 584 18.54 27.67 28.75
N ASP A 585 18.46 26.63 27.90
CA ASP A 585 17.28 26.30 27.09
C ASP A 585 16.33 25.31 27.79
N ILE A 586 16.71 24.75 28.94
CA ILE A 586 15.89 23.78 29.70
C ILE A 586 14.73 24.48 30.46
N PHE A 587 14.76 25.82 30.56
CA PHE A 587 13.78 26.63 31.32
C PHE A 587 12.83 27.49 30.47
N ASN A 588 12.83 27.35 29.14
CA ASN A 588 11.98 28.12 28.23
C ASN A 588 10.86 27.29 27.58
#